data_AF-A0A538P8U7-F1
#
_entry.id   AF-A0A538P8U7-F1
#
_cell.length_a   1.000
_cell.length_b   1.000
_cell.length_c   1.000
_cell.angle_alpha   90.00
_cell.angle_beta   90.00
_cell.angle_gamma   90.00
#
_symmetry.space_group_name_H-M   'P 1'
#
loop_
_entity.id
_entity.type
_entity.pdbx_description
1 polymer ?
#
loop_
_entity_poly.entity_id
_entity_poly.type
_entity_poly.pdbx_seq_one_letter_code
_entity_poly.pdbx_strand_id
1 'polypeptide(L)'
;MIPDEKQYLVVEGDRMVGALDEAFVSEYGEVGVKFVEGGRCWKIEQIYSDKIYVRAEDDPTGAVPNWVGDEIPVPLDVALEVGATRRGYAEAVAEGSEATFIKGLVKTYPVSEETLRDALREVAEQSSAGLPIPSDRLVTVERWDRYAIIQASFGHRVN
;
A
#
# COMPACT_ATOMS: atom_id res chain seq x y z
N MET A 1 19.34 2.09 -14.92
CA MET A 1 19.89 3.38 -14.47
C MET A 1 18.90 3.88 -13.43
N ILE A 2 19.33 4.06 -12.19
CA ILE A 2 18.48 4.68 -11.16
C ILE A 2 18.30 6.13 -11.60
N PRO A 3 17.07 6.64 -11.78
CA PRO A 3 16.88 8.04 -12.13
C PRO A 3 17.41 8.91 -10.99
N ASP A 4 18.19 9.94 -11.31
CA ASP A 4 18.54 10.97 -10.34
C ASP A 4 17.27 11.77 -10.05
N GLU A 5 16.65 11.53 -8.90
CA GLU A 5 15.52 12.32 -8.43
C GLU A 5 15.98 13.45 -7.51
N LYS A 6 15.46 14.65 -7.76
CA LYS A 6 15.70 15.79 -6.89
C LYS A 6 14.90 15.61 -5.61
N GLN A 7 15.57 15.74 -4.47
CA GLN A 7 14.93 15.69 -3.16
C GLN A 7 14.86 17.07 -2.52
N TYR A 8 13.78 17.30 -1.78
CA TYR A 8 13.55 18.49 -0.97
C TYR A 8 13.73 18.13 0.51
N LEU A 9 14.45 18.94 1.26
CA LEU A 9 14.66 18.74 2.69
C LEU A 9 13.45 19.24 3.48
N VAL A 10 12.85 18.37 4.29
CA VAL A 10 11.76 18.75 5.20
C VAL A 10 12.35 19.22 6.52
N VAL A 11 12.02 20.44 6.95
CA VAL A 11 12.56 21.07 8.15
C VAL A 11 11.47 21.66 9.04
N GLU A 12 11.60 21.48 10.36
CA GLU A 12 10.84 22.20 11.39
C GLU A 12 11.78 23.18 12.09
N GLY A 13 11.66 24.48 11.78
CA GLY A 13 12.69 25.46 12.14
C GLY A 13 14.03 25.10 11.50
N ASP A 14 15.03 24.79 12.33
CA ASP A 14 16.36 24.33 11.88
C ASP A 14 16.53 22.80 11.94
N ARG A 15 15.53 22.06 12.45
CA ARG A 15 15.61 20.60 12.62
C ARG A 15 15.18 19.91 11.33
N MET A 16 16.06 19.08 10.76
CA MET A 16 15.70 18.18 9.67
C MET A 16 14.74 17.09 10.17
N VAL A 17 13.63 16.94 9.48
CA VAL A 17 12.57 15.95 9.77
C VAL A 17 12.66 14.78 8.79
N GLY A 18 12.98 15.05 7.53
CA GLY A 18 13.05 14.06 6.47
C GLY A 18 13.43 14.69 5.13
N ALA A 19 13.17 13.96 4.06
CA ALA A 19 13.26 14.45 2.68
C ALA A 19 11.93 14.16 1.97
N LEU A 20 11.68 14.73 0.81
CA LEU A 20 10.57 14.37 -0.07
C LEU A 20 11.04 14.40 -1.52
N ASP A 21 10.60 13.42 -2.31
CA ASP A 21 10.93 13.36 -3.73
C ASP A 21 10.19 14.45 -4.52
N GLU A 22 10.81 14.98 -5.58
CA GLU A 22 10.24 16.06 -6.41
C GLU A 22 8.86 15.74 -6.95
N ALA A 23 8.58 14.48 -7.29
CA ALA A 23 7.26 14.06 -7.76
C ALA A 23 6.17 14.33 -6.71
N PHE A 24 6.42 13.96 -5.46
CA PHE A 24 5.49 14.23 -4.36
C PHE A 24 5.33 15.72 -4.09
N VAL A 25 6.44 16.47 -4.09
CA VAL A 25 6.42 17.92 -3.89
C VAL A 25 5.70 18.63 -5.05
N SER A 26 5.80 18.13 -6.27
CA SER A 26 5.09 18.68 -7.41
C SER A 26 3.57 18.48 -7.32
N GLU A 27 3.11 17.41 -6.68
CA GLU A 27 1.69 17.08 -6.56
C GLU A 27 1.06 17.67 -5.27
N TYR A 28 1.80 17.65 -4.15
CA TYR A 28 1.31 17.98 -2.81
C TYR A 28 2.08 19.13 -2.13
N GLY A 29 3.11 19.68 -2.77
CA GLY A 29 3.94 20.77 -2.23
C GLY A 29 3.26 22.13 -2.30
N GLU A 30 2.11 22.27 -1.66
CA GLU A 30 1.43 23.56 -1.48
C GLU A 30 1.34 23.94 -0.01
N VAL A 31 1.42 25.25 0.28
CA VAL A 31 1.28 25.75 1.64
C VAL A 31 -0.10 25.38 2.19
N GLY A 32 -0.12 24.78 3.38
CA GLY A 32 -1.31 24.31 4.05
C GLY A 32 -1.61 22.83 3.83
N VAL A 33 -0.97 22.17 2.86
CA VAL A 33 -1.07 20.72 2.67
C VAL A 33 -0.43 19.99 3.85
N LYS A 34 -1.06 18.88 4.24
CA LYS A 34 -0.59 17.98 5.29
C LYS A 34 -0.05 16.71 4.67
N PHE A 35 1.04 16.18 5.20
CA PHE A 35 1.60 14.90 4.76
C PHE A 35 2.17 14.12 5.94
N VAL A 36 2.35 12.81 5.74
CA VAL A 36 2.91 11.90 6.76
C VAL A 36 4.38 11.65 6.47
N GLU A 37 5.26 11.89 7.44
CA GLU A 37 6.69 11.58 7.36
C GLU A 37 7.17 11.04 8.72
N GLY A 38 7.92 9.94 8.72
CA GLY A 38 8.35 9.26 9.95
C GLY A 38 7.22 8.89 10.91
N GLY A 39 6.02 8.61 10.39
CA GLY A 39 4.82 8.28 11.19
C GLY A 39 4.16 9.46 11.89
N ARG A 40 4.50 10.70 11.54
CA ARG A 40 3.87 11.93 12.06
C ARG A 40 3.30 12.77 10.94
N CYS A 41 2.25 13.53 11.24
CA CYS A 41 1.69 14.50 10.30
C CYS A 41 2.39 15.85 10.40
N TRP A 42 2.68 16.42 9.24
CA TRP A 42 3.35 17.69 9.06
C TRP A 42 2.52 18.57 8.14
N LYS A 43 2.38 19.86 8.48
CA LYS A 43 1.72 20.84 7.63
C LYS A 43 2.76 21.78 7.02
N ILE A 44 2.71 21.93 5.70
CA ILE A 44 3.59 22.84 4.95
C ILE A 44 3.23 24.29 5.31
N GLU A 45 4.20 25.04 5.81
CA GLU A 45 4.06 26.47 6.08
C GLU A 45 4.70 27.31 4.97
N GLN A 46 5.83 26.86 4.44
CA GLN A 46 6.57 27.57 3.41
C GLN A 46 7.43 26.60 2.60
N ILE A 47 7.57 26.88 1.31
CA ILE A 47 8.54 26.20 0.45
C ILE A 47 9.50 27.25 -0.07
N TYR A 48 10.80 27.03 0.15
CA TYR A 48 11.83 27.96 -0.29
C TYR A 48 13.08 27.19 -0.70
N SER A 49 13.57 27.47 -1.92
CA SER A 49 14.69 26.74 -2.52
C SER A 49 14.38 25.23 -2.57
N ASP A 50 15.24 24.44 -1.95
CA ASP A 50 15.25 22.99 -1.81
C ASP A 50 14.76 22.56 -0.41
N LYS A 51 14.08 23.45 0.33
CA LYS A 51 13.57 23.20 1.67
C LYS A 51 12.06 23.41 1.76
N ILE A 52 11.42 22.50 2.49
CA ILE A 52 10.01 22.54 2.85
C ILE A 52 9.94 22.75 4.36
N TYR A 53 9.48 23.93 4.75
CA TYR A 53 9.29 24.30 6.14
C TYR A 53 7.92 23.81 6.60
N VAL A 54 7.93 23.07 7.69
CA VAL A 54 6.73 22.42 8.25
C VAL A 54 6.59 22.70 9.73
N ARG A 55 5.36 22.50 10.21
CA ARG A 55 5.04 22.35 11.62
C ARG A 55 4.36 21.01 11.87
N ALA A 56 4.52 20.46 13.06
CA ALA A 56 3.73 19.31 13.49
C ALA A 56 2.23 19.62 13.44
N GLU A 57 1.43 18.61 13.08
CA GLU A 57 -0.03 18.67 13.02
C GLU A 57 -0.63 17.44 13.70
N ASP A 58 -1.63 17.65 14.55
CA ASP A 58 -2.25 16.58 15.35
C ASP A 58 -3.28 15.78 14.55
N ASP A 59 -3.87 16.41 13.53
CA ASP A 59 -4.79 15.75 12.62
C ASP A 59 -4.03 14.72 11.76
N PRO A 60 -4.32 13.40 11.91
CA PRO A 60 -3.57 12.33 11.25
C PRO A 60 -3.87 12.24 9.75
N THR A 61 -4.73 13.11 9.21
CA THR A 61 -5.02 13.15 7.78
C THR A 61 -3.96 13.94 7.03
N GLY A 62 -3.22 13.25 6.15
CA GLY A 62 -2.22 13.83 5.28
C GLY A 62 -1.97 12.96 4.04
N ALA A 63 -1.42 13.57 3.00
CA ALA A 63 -0.88 12.85 1.86
C ALA A 63 0.24 11.92 2.34
N VAL A 64 0.23 10.67 1.88
CA VAL A 64 1.30 9.72 2.18
C VAL A 64 2.28 9.79 1.03
N PRO A 65 3.56 10.14 1.26
CA PRO A 65 4.56 10.12 0.21
C PRO A 65 4.79 8.69 -0.25
N ASN A 66 4.68 8.50 -1.56
CA ASN A 66 5.15 7.30 -2.24
C ASN A 66 6.56 7.58 -2.76
N TRP A 67 7.54 6.85 -2.25
CA TRP A 67 8.93 6.97 -2.68
C TRP A 67 9.12 6.21 -3.99
N VAL A 68 9.64 6.87 -5.02
CA VAL A 68 9.75 6.29 -6.37
C VAL A 68 10.85 5.20 -6.46
N GLY A 69 11.59 4.98 -5.38
CA GLY A 69 12.70 4.02 -5.32
C GLY A 69 12.44 2.67 -4.63
N ASP A 70 11.31 2.47 -3.96
CA ASP A 70 11.22 1.38 -2.94
C ASP A 70 10.68 0.03 -3.45
N GLU A 71 9.92 0.00 -4.55
CA GLU A 71 9.30 -1.25 -5.00
C GLU A 71 9.57 -1.58 -6.47
N ILE A 72 10.12 -2.77 -6.71
CA ILE A 72 10.11 -3.39 -8.04
C ILE A 72 8.63 -3.53 -8.44
N PRO A 73 8.19 -2.94 -9.58
CA PRO A 73 6.77 -2.92 -9.91
C PRO A 73 6.26 -4.34 -10.12
N VAL A 74 5.33 -4.77 -9.26
CA VAL A 74 4.63 -6.06 -9.39
C VAL A 74 3.98 -6.16 -10.77
N PRO A 75 4.40 -7.12 -11.61
CA PRO A 75 3.81 -7.35 -12.92
C PRO A 75 2.38 -7.90 -12.84
N LEU A 76 1.62 -7.74 -13.93
CA LEU A 76 0.21 -8.14 -13.99
C LEU A 76 0.01 -9.64 -13.71
N ASP A 77 0.83 -10.50 -14.30
CA ASP A 77 0.76 -11.96 -14.13
C ASP A 77 0.97 -12.38 -12.67
N VAL A 78 1.95 -11.78 -11.99
CA VAL A 78 2.20 -12.01 -10.56
C VAL A 78 1.01 -11.53 -9.72
N ALA A 79 0.47 -10.34 -10.00
CA ALA A 79 -0.68 -9.82 -9.26
C ALA A 79 -1.93 -10.68 -9.45
N LEU A 80 -2.18 -11.17 -10.66
CA LEU A 80 -3.28 -12.09 -10.96
C LEU A 80 -3.10 -13.44 -10.26
N GLU A 81 -1.87 -13.96 -10.16
CA GLU A 81 -1.57 -15.20 -9.43
C GLU A 81 -1.87 -15.05 -7.93
N VAL A 82 -1.50 -13.92 -7.34
CA VAL A 82 -1.88 -13.58 -5.95
C VAL A 82 -3.40 -13.51 -5.80
N GLY A 83 -4.09 -12.83 -6.73
CA GLY A 83 -5.55 -12.76 -6.75
C GLY A 83 -6.21 -14.15 -6.83
N ALA A 84 -5.68 -15.04 -7.67
CA ALA A 84 -6.18 -16.40 -7.82
C ALA A 84 -5.95 -17.25 -6.56
N THR A 85 -4.82 -17.04 -5.88
CA THR A 85 -4.51 -17.68 -4.60
C THR A 85 -5.50 -17.24 -3.52
N ARG A 86 -5.81 -15.94 -3.42
CA ARG A 86 -6.82 -15.41 -2.48
C ARG A 86 -8.20 -16.01 -2.73
N ARG A 87 -8.66 -16.03 -3.98
CA ARG A 87 -9.94 -16.66 -4.34
C ARG A 87 -9.96 -18.15 -3.98
N GLY A 88 -8.95 -18.90 -4.41
CA GLY A 88 -8.89 -20.34 -4.17
C GLY A 88 -8.84 -20.69 -2.68
N TYR A 89 -8.17 -19.88 -1.88
CA TYR A 89 -8.16 -20.05 -0.43
C TYR A 89 -9.53 -19.80 0.20
N ALA A 90 -10.22 -18.71 -0.21
CA ALA A 90 -11.57 -18.41 0.28
C ALA A 90 -12.59 -19.51 -0.08
N GLU A 91 -12.53 -20.02 -1.32
CA GLU A 91 -13.33 -21.18 -1.77
C GLU A 91 -13.02 -22.42 -0.91
N ALA A 92 -11.74 -22.71 -0.66
CA ALA A 92 -11.34 -23.83 0.18
C ALA A 92 -11.80 -23.70 1.64
N VAL A 93 -11.80 -22.49 2.21
CA VAL A 93 -12.35 -22.23 3.55
C VAL A 93 -13.85 -22.51 3.56
N ALA A 94 -14.60 -22.00 2.57
CA ALA A 94 -16.04 -22.21 2.46
C ALA A 94 -16.43 -23.69 2.29
N GLU A 95 -15.59 -24.48 1.61
CA GLU A 95 -15.79 -25.91 1.39
C GLU A 95 -15.23 -26.80 2.52
N GLY A 96 -14.57 -26.22 3.53
CA GLY A 96 -13.89 -26.98 4.59
C GLY A 96 -12.66 -27.77 4.12
N SER A 97 -12.08 -27.39 2.99
CA SER A 97 -10.93 -28.03 2.33
C SER A 97 -9.61 -27.27 2.53
N GLU A 98 -9.59 -26.25 3.40
CA GLU A 98 -8.45 -25.35 3.69
C GLU A 98 -7.12 -26.10 3.88
N ALA A 99 -7.08 -27.13 4.72
CA ALA A 99 -5.85 -27.88 5.00
C ALA A 99 -5.27 -28.57 3.75
N THR A 100 -6.14 -29.01 2.83
CA THR A 100 -5.72 -29.60 1.56
C THR A 100 -5.19 -28.53 0.61
N PHE A 101 -5.84 -27.36 0.57
CA PHE A 101 -5.40 -26.23 -0.23
C PHE A 101 -4.00 -25.75 0.18
N ILE A 102 -3.78 -25.52 1.49
CA ILE A 102 -2.47 -25.12 2.05
C ILE A 102 -1.38 -26.14 1.69
N LYS A 103 -1.65 -27.44 1.82
CA LYS A 103 -0.70 -28.50 1.40
C LYS A 103 -0.38 -28.47 -0.09
N GLY A 104 -1.33 -28.11 -0.93
CA GLY A 104 -1.10 -27.89 -2.36
C GLY A 104 -0.21 -26.67 -2.60
N LEU A 105 -0.46 -25.60 -1.86
CA LEU A 105 0.25 -24.33 -1.99
C LEU A 105 1.72 -24.45 -1.54
N VAL A 106 2.03 -25.23 -0.50
CA VAL A 106 3.43 -25.54 -0.08
C VAL A 106 4.26 -26.15 -1.20
N LYS A 107 3.64 -26.93 -2.11
CA LYS A 107 4.35 -27.53 -3.26
C LYS A 107 4.72 -26.48 -4.31
N THR A 108 3.94 -25.41 -4.39
CA THR A 108 4.13 -24.31 -5.34
C THR A 108 5.08 -23.27 -4.76
N TYR A 109 4.87 -22.90 -3.50
CA TYR A 109 5.71 -21.97 -2.74
C TYR A 109 6.29 -22.71 -1.52
N PRO A 110 7.60 -23.06 -1.53
CA PRO A 110 8.21 -23.92 -0.53
C PRO A 110 8.49 -23.18 0.78
N VAL A 111 7.42 -22.81 1.49
CA VAL A 111 7.44 -22.20 2.83
C VAL A 111 6.66 -23.10 3.81
N SER A 112 6.70 -22.80 5.10
CA SER A 112 5.96 -23.58 6.10
C SER A 112 4.44 -23.37 5.97
N GLU A 113 3.64 -24.35 6.40
CA GLU A 113 2.18 -24.21 6.45
C GLU A 113 1.75 -23.04 7.36
N GLU A 114 2.49 -22.80 8.45
CA GLU A 114 2.26 -21.67 9.36
C GLU A 114 2.42 -20.33 8.64
N THR A 115 3.51 -20.15 7.88
CA THR A 115 3.74 -18.93 7.09
C THR A 115 2.63 -18.69 6.06
N LEU A 116 2.12 -19.73 5.39
CA LEU A 116 1.01 -19.56 4.45
C LEU A 116 -0.29 -19.17 5.15
N ARG A 117 -0.58 -19.75 6.32
CA ARG A 117 -1.77 -19.38 7.11
C ARG A 117 -1.68 -17.94 7.58
N ASP A 118 -0.50 -17.51 8.02
CA ASP A 118 -0.27 -16.12 8.41
C ASP A 118 -0.44 -15.17 7.23
N ALA A 119 0.09 -15.51 6.05
CA ALA A 119 -0.05 -14.71 4.84
C ALA A 119 -1.49 -14.64 4.29
N LEU A 120 -2.32 -15.63 4.60
CA LEU A 120 -3.72 -15.72 4.16
C LEU A 120 -4.73 -15.36 5.25
N ARG A 121 -4.26 -14.94 6.43
CA ARG A 121 -5.10 -14.62 7.60
C ARG A 121 -6.18 -13.60 7.26
N GLU A 122 -5.82 -12.51 6.60
CA GLU A 122 -6.76 -11.45 6.22
C GLU A 122 -7.85 -11.97 5.27
N VAL A 123 -7.50 -12.89 4.35
CA VAL A 123 -8.46 -13.53 3.46
C VAL A 123 -9.42 -14.41 4.26
N ALA A 124 -8.92 -15.15 5.26
CA ALA A 124 -9.74 -15.96 6.15
C ALA A 124 -10.74 -15.10 6.94
N GLU A 125 -10.26 -13.99 7.50
CA GLU A 125 -11.07 -13.04 8.28
C GLU A 125 -12.16 -12.39 7.40
N GLN A 126 -11.78 -11.89 6.22
CA GLN A 126 -12.71 -11.28 5.27
C GLN A 126 -13.76 -12.29 4.77
N SER A 127 -13.34 -13.52 4.47
CA SER A 127 -14.25 -14.60 4.05
C SER A 127 -15.19 -15.00 5.18
N SER A 128 -14.71 -15.07 6.42
CA SER A 128 -15.52 -15.42 7.60
C SER A 128 -16.55 -14.34 7.93
N ALA A 129 -16.25 -13.08 7.57
CA ALA A 129 -17.19 -11.97 7.67
C ALA A 129 -18.25 -11.95 6.54
N GLY A 130 -18.19 -12.90 5.58
CA GLY A 130 -19.11 -12.96 4.44
C GLY A 130 -18.90 -11.83 3.43
N LEU A 131 -17.72 -11.20 3.42
CA LEU A 131 -17.39 -10.11 2.51
C LEU A 131 -16.81 -10.67 1.20
N PRO A 132 -17.04 -10.00 0.06
CA PRO A 132 -16.43 -10.39 -1.21
C PRO A 132 -14.91 -10.29 -1.12
N ILE A 133 -14.19 -11.26 -1.71
CA ILE A 133 -12.72 -11.29 -1.75
C ILE A 133 -12.23 -10.71 -3.07
N PRO A 134 -11.52 -9.56 -3.07
CA PRO A 134 -10.86 -9.04 -4.26
C PRO A 134 -9.87 -10.06 -4.82
N SER A 135 -9.95 -10.33 -6.12
CA SER A 135 -9.17 -11.37 -6.79
C SER A 135 -8.94 -11.05 -8.27
N ASP A 136 -8.29 -11.95 -8.99
CA ASP A 136 -8.11 -11.90 -10.45
C ASP A 136 -9.42 -11.87 -11.25
N ARG A 137 -10.57 -12.16 -10.62
CA ARG A 137 -11.89 -12.15 -11.28
C ARG A 137 -12.91 -11.20 -10.65
N LEU A 138 -12.56 -10.55 -9.55
CA LEU A 138 -13.46 -9.67 -8.82
C LEU A 138 -12.72 -8.43 -8.37
N VAL A 139 -13.12 -7.29 -8.94
CA VAL A 139 -12.75 -5.97 -8.44
C VAL A 139 -13.81 -5.54 -7.44
N THR A 140 -13.40 -5.12 -6.24
CA THR A 140 -14.33 -4.50 -5.28
C THR A 140 -14.15 -2.99 -5.30
N VAL A 141 -15.25 -2.28 -5.04
CA VAL A 141 -15.26 -0.83 -4.84
C VAL A 141 -15.87 -0.58 -3.48
N GLU A 142 -15.06 -0.05 -2.58
CA GLU A 142 -15.42 0.19 -1.19
C GLU A 142 -15.45 1.69 -0.94
N ARG A 143 -16.42 2.14 -0.14
CA ARG A 143 -16.50 3.53 0.29
C ARG A 143 -16.01 3.64 1.72
N TRP A 144 -15.05 4.52 1.94
CA TRP A 144 -14.62 4.90 3.28
C TRP A 144 -14.61 6.44 3.40
N ASP A 145 -15.54 6.98 4.18
CA ASP A 145 -15.79 8.42 4.31
C ASP A 145 -16.00 9.13 2.94
N ARG A 146 -15.04 9.94 2.51
CA ARG A 146 -15.01 10.64 1.20
C ARG A 146 -14.21 9.90 0.13
N TYR A 147 -13.58 8.78 0.48
CA TYR A 147 -12.73 7.99 -0.41
C TYR A 147 -13.50 6.82 -1.04
N ALA A 148 -13.18 6.55 -2.29
CA ALA A 148 -13.51 5.29 -2.96
C ALA A 148 -12.22 4.49 -3.10
N ILE A 149 -12.21 3.28 -2.54
CA ILE A 149 -11.10 2.34 -2.58
C ILE A 149 -11.46 1.29 -3.63
N ILE A 150 -10.61 1.15 -4.65
CA ILE A 150 -10.77 0.13 -5.68
C ILE A 150 -9.72 -0.95 -5.42
N GLN A 151 -10.17 -2.16 -5.09
CA GLN A 151 -9.28 -3.30 -4.92
C GLN A 151 -9.23 -4.10 -6.22
N ALA A 152 -8.10 -4.02 -6.92
CA ALA A 152 -7.85 -4.74 -8.16
C ALA A 152 -6.49 -5.43 -8.13
N SER A 153 -6.45 -6.74 -8.39
CA SER A 153 -5.23 -7.55 -8.40
C SER A 153 -4.47 -7.45 -9.73
N PHE A 154 -4.18 -6.23 -10.20
CA PHE A 154 -3.54 -6.00 -11.50
C PHE A 154 -2.08 -5.52 -11.44
N GLY A 155 -1.57 -5.25 -10.24
CA GLY A 155 -0.19 -4.81 -10.03
C GLY A 155 0.04 -3.35 -10.42
N HIS A 156 1.26 -2.87 -10.17
CA HIS A 156 1.60 -1.43 -10.19
C HIS A 156 1.53 -0.77 -11.55
N ARG A 157 1.66 -1.54 -12.64
CA ARG A 157 1.64 -0.96 -13.99
C ARG A 157 0.24 -0.77 -14.56
N VAL A 158 -0.76 -1.37 -13.92
CA VAL A 158 -2.15 -1.36 -14.39
C VAL A 158 -3.05 -0.56 -13.44
N ASN A 159 -2.83 -0.68 -12.13
CA ASN A 159 -3.50 0.13 -11.11
C ASN A 159 -2.96 1.57 -11.13
#